data_AF-A0A820XST5-F1
#
_entry.id   AF-A0A820XST5-F1
#
_cell.length_a   1.000
_cell.length_b   1.000
_cell.length_c   1.000
_cell.angle_alpha   90.00
_cell.angle_beta   90.00
_cell.angle_gamma   90.00
#
_symmetry.space_group_name_H-M   'P 1'
#
loop_
_entity.id
_entity.type
_entity.pdbx_description
1 polymer ?
#
loop_
_entity_poly.entity_id
_entity_poly.type
_entity_poly.pdbx_seq_one_letter_code
_entity_poly.pdbx_strand_id
1 'polypeptide(L)' 'MDDDGFLYIADYEKGEVRRYRMGENQGIIVAGGRGQG' A
#
# COMPACT_ATOMS: atom_id res chain seq x y z
N MET A 1 5.06 -9.65 -5.41
CA MET A 1 6.07 -8.57 -5.44
C MET A 1 6.27 -8.22 -6.89
N ASP A 2 6.14 -6.96 -7.24
CA ASP A 2 6.39 -6.46 -8.59
C ASP A 2 7.86 -6.60 -8.98
N ASP A 3 8.15 -6.44 -10.27
CA ASP A 3 9.51 -6.51 -10.84
C ASP A 3 10.49 -5.53 -10.15
N ASP A 4 9.98 -4.40 -9.66
CA ASP A 4 10.70 -3.40 -8.87
C ASP A 4 10.91 -3.77 -7.38
N GLY A 5 10.36 -4.91 -6.91
CA GLY A 5 10.46 -5.35 -5.51
C GLY A 5 9.48 -4.67 -4.56
N PHE A 6 8.38 -4.13 -5.09
CA PHE A 6 7.30 -3.55 -4.28
C PHE A 6 6.22 -4.59 -3.93
N LEU A 7 5.71 -4.51 -2.71
CA LEU A 7 4.57 -5.25 -2.19
C LEU A 7 3.42 -4.27 -1.96
N TYR A 8 2.29 -4.51 -2.60
CA TYR A 8 1.07 -3.72 -2.41
C TYR A 8 0.13 -4.45 -1.48
N ILE A 9 -0.33 -3.77 -0.44
CA ILE A 9 -1.28 -4.27 0.55
C ILE A 9 -2.48 -3.33 0.55
N ALA A 10 -3.65 -3.88 0.21
CA ALA A 10 -4.92 -3.19 0.33
C ALA A 10 -5.49 -3.43 1.74
N ASP A 11 -5.64 -2.37 2.51
CA ASP A 11 -6.32 -2.36 3.80
C ASP A 11 -7.79 -1.95 3.54
N TYR A 12 -8.67 -2.95 3.55
CA TYR A 12 -10.10 -2.76 3.30
C TYR A 12 -10.81 -2.04 4.46
N GLU A 13 -10.29 -2.16 5.69
CA GLU A 13 -10.88 -1.50 6.86
C GLU A 13 -10.66 0.01 6.80
N LYS A 14 -9.48 0.42 6.32
CA LYS A 14 -9.12 1.84 6.17
C LYS A 14 -9.37 2.40 4.77
N GLY A 15 -9.69 1.54 3.80
CA GLY A 15 -9.92 1.95 2.41
C GLY A 15 -8.66 2.55 1.77
N GLU A 16 -7.50 1.99 2.09
CA GLU A 16 -6.20 2.46 1.60
C GLU A 16 -5.38 1.32 1.02
N VAL A 17 -4.52 1.64 0.06
CA VAL A 17 -3.54 0.75 -0.52
C VAL A 17 -2.17 1.30 -0.17
N ARG A 18 -1.38 0.49 0.50
CA ARG A 18 0.00 0.80 0.88
C ARG A 18 0.96 -0.01 0.02
N ARG A 19 2.05 0.61 -0.40
CA ARG A 19 3.20 -0.10 -0.97
C ARG A 19 4.32 -0.21 0.04
N TYR A 20 5.01 -1.34 0.02
CA TYR A 20 6.17 -1.64 0.85
C TYR A 20 7.30 -2.12 -0.05
N ARG A 21 8.54 -1.77 0.29
CA ARG A 21 9.72 -2.33 -0.36
C ARG A 21 10.39 -3.32 0.58
N MET A 22 11.00 -4.38 0.05
CA MET A 22 11.88 -5.25 0.84
C MET A 22 12.95 -4.40 1.56
N GLY A 23 12.90 -4.40 2.90
CA GLY A 23 13.79 -3.62 3.76
C GLY A 23 13.22 -2.30 4.29
N GLU A 24 12.11 -1.81 3.72
CA GLU A 24 11.38 -0.69 4.31
C GLU A 24 10.44 -1.19 5.42
N ASN A 25 10.55 -0.58 6.61
CA ASN A 25 9.65 -0.82 7.73
C ASN A 25 8.43 0.11 7.73
N GLN A 26 8.39 1.11 6.84
CA GLN A 26 7.25 1.99 6.67
C GLN A 26 6.67 1.83 5.28
N GLY A 27 5.38 1.50 5.22
CA GLY A 27 4.64 1.45 3.96
C GLY A 27 4.15 2.84 3.56
N ILE A 28 4.26 3.16 2.28
CA ILE A 28 3.77 4.41 1.71
C ILE A 28 2.35 4.19 1.19
N ILE A 29 1.41 5.03 1.62
CA ILE A 29 0.04 5.02 1.09
C ILE A 29 0.08 5.52 -0.35
N VAL A 30 -0.26 4.66 -1.30
CA VAL A 30 -0.25 4.97 -2.74
C VAL A 30 -1.64 5.23 -3.31
N ALA A 31 -2.66 4.69 -2.67
CA ALA A 31 -4.06 5.01 -2.93
C ALA A 31 -4.81 4.96 -1.60
N GLY A 32 -5.90 5.71 -1.48
CA GLY A 32 -6.57 5.94 -0.20
C GLY A 32 -6.50 7.40 0.18
N GLY A 33 -7.65 8.01 0.44
CA GLY A 33 -7.73 9.45 0.65
C GLY A 33 -9.13 10.04 0.67
N ARG A 34 -10.15 9.31 0.19
CA ARG A 34 -11.57 9.65 0.34
C ARG A 34 -12.33 8.33 0.36
N GLY A 35 -13.01 8.04 1.46
CA GLY A 35 -13.59 6.72 1.78
C GLY A 35 -14.38 6.08 0.65
N GLN A 36 -14.54 4.74 0.76
CA GLN A 36 -15.28 3.84 -0.13
C GLN A 36 -16.08 4.60 -1.21
N GLY A 37 -15.53 4.59 -2.43
CA GLY A 37 -16.23 5.08 -3.61
C GLY A 37 -17.52 4.31 -3.86
#